data_AF-A0A450XLD0-F1
#
_entry.id   AF-A0A450XLD0-F1
#
_cell.length_a   1.000
_cell.length_b   1.000
_cell.length_c   1.000
_cell.angle_alpha   90.00
_cell.angle_beta   90.00
_cell.angle_gamma   90.00
#
_symmetry.space_group_name_H-M   'P 1'
#
loop_
_entity.id
_entity.type
_entity.pdbx_description
1 polymer ?
#
loop_
_entity_poly.entity_id
_entity_poly.type
_entity_poly.pdbx_seq_one_letter_code
_entity_poly.pdbx_strand_id
1 'polypeptide(L)'
;MLENDIFGQWLDTEAERVLGKLHSEQPLTQDDKLIIILKGQENHFRHLDVELRQEMIALREDMDRRFEQVDKRFEQVEKRFEQVDKHFEAITDEIKQIYQSINTQTWKMIGAIGLIVLLGKLIE
;
A
#
# COMPACT_ATOMS: atom_id res chain seq x y z
N MET A 1 31.37 7.93 -1.56
CA MET A 1 31.78 8.73 -0.38
C MET A 1 32.10 7.71 0.71
N LEU A 2 33.34 7.43 1.11
CA LEU A 2 34.62 8.14 1.03
C LEU A 2 35.71 7.15 0.60
N GLU A 3 36.55 7.55 -0.34
CA GLU A 3 37.55 6.69 -1.01
C GLU A 3 38.84 6.46 -0.21
N ASN A 4 38.92 6.85 1.07
CA ASN A 4 40.05 6.51 1.94
C ASN A 4 39.72 6.93 3.38
N ASP A 5 39.25 6.01 4.22
CA ASP A 5 38.99 6.25 5.65
C ASP A 5 40.31 6.26 6.45
N ILE A 6 41.20 7.16 6.07
CA ILE A 6 42.53 7.36 6.68
C ILE A 6 42.36 7.73 8.16
N PHE A 7 41.31 8.47 8.51
CA PHE A 7 41.03 8.85 9.89
C PHE A 7 40.58 7.65 10.73
N GLY A 8 39.66 6.82 10.22
CA GLY A 8 39.23 5.60 10.92
C GLY A 8 40.39 4.64 11.13
N GLN A 9 41.21 4.41 10.10
CA GLN A 9 42.41 3.55 10.21
C GLN A 9 43.45 4.09 11.21
N TRP A 10 43.67 5.42 11.21
CA TRP A 10 44.56 6.06 12.19
C TRP A 10 44.00 5.93 13.62
N LEU A 11 42.71 6.19 13.81
CA LEU A 11 42.04 6.12 15.11
C LEU A 11 42.02 4.68 15.66
N ASP A 12 41.84 3.68 14.79
CA ASP A 12 41.93 2.27 15.14
C ASP A 12 43.34 1.90 15.62
N THR A 13 44.36 2.30 14.86
CA THR A 13 45.77 2.07 15.20
C THR A 13 46.13 2.71 16.56
N GLU A 14 45.69 3.95 16.76
CA GLU A 14 45.97 4.69 17.99
C GLU A 14 45.18 4.13 19.19
N ALA A 15 43.94 3.68 18.97
CA ALA A 15 43.16 2.98 19.99
C ALA A 15 43.83 1.68 20.43
N GLU A 16 44.42 0.90 19.52
CA GLU A 16 45.20 -0.30 19.86
C GLU A 16 46.44 0.05 20.70
N ARG A 17 47.15 1.13 20.35
CA ARG A 17 48.29 1.63 21.14
C ARG A 17 47.86 1.99 22.56
N VAL A 18 46.73 2.69 22.72
CA VAL A 18 46.19 3.09 24.02
C VAL A 18 45.72 1.87 24.83
N LEU A 19 45.07 0.90 24.19
CA LEU A 19 44.68 -0.36 24.83
C LEU A 19 45.89 -1.15 25.32
N GLY A 20 46.98 -1.19 24.56
CA GLY A 20 48.24 -1.82 24.98
C GLY A 20 48.84 -1.21 26.25
N LYS A 21 48.79 0.13 26.37
CA LYS A 21 49.19 0.84 27.60
C LYS A 21 48.29 0.47 28.79
N LEU A 22 46.98 0.41 28.56
CA LEU A 22 45.98 0.03 29.56
C LEU A 22 46.21 -1.40 30.09
N HIS A 23 46.44 -2.36 29.19
CA HIS A 23 46.76 -3.75 29.56
C HIS A 23 48.08 -3.88 30.32
N SER A 24 49.03 -2.98 30.08
CA SER A 24 50.33 -2.96 30.73
C SER A 24 50.37 -2.05 31.97
N GLU A 25 49.21 -1.57 32.44
CA GLU A 25 49.04 -0.64 33.57
C GLU A 25 49.89 0.64 33.48
N GLN A 26 50.21 1.09 32.27
CA GLN A 26 50.95 2.33 32.05
C GLN A 26 50.05 3.55 32.26
N PRO A 27 50.58 4.66 32.82
CA PRO A 27 49.80 5.88 33.00
C PRO A 27 49.38 6.47 31.64
N LEU A 28 48.09 6.78 31.52
CA LEU A 28 47.50 7.38 30.31
C LEU A 28 47.74 8.89 30.28
N THR A 29 48.17 9.39 29.12
CA THR A 29 48.26 10.84 28.86
C THR A 29 46.89 11.45 28.60
N GLN A 30 46.82 12.78 28.52
CA GLN A 30 45.58 13.46 28.12
C GLN A 30 45.15 13.09 26.69
N ASP A 31 46.12 12.93 25.78
CA ASP A 31 45.87 12.50 24.40
C ASP A 31 45.34 11.07 24.35
N ASP A 32 45.91 10.16 25.16
CA ASP A 32 45.41 8.77 25.26
C ASP A 32 43.92 8.76 25.67
N LYS A 33 43.51 9.64 26.58
CA LYS A 33 42.10 9.77 27.00
C LYS A 33 41.21 10.32 25.88
N LEU A 34 41.71 11.27 25.09
CA LEU A 34 40.98 11.81 23.94
C LEU A 34 40.73 10.73 22.89
N ILE A 35 41.71 9.87 22.63
CA ILE A 35 41.57 8.74 21.70
C ILE A 35 40.48 7.77 22.16
N ILE A 36 40.39 7.46 23.46
CA ILE A 36 39.33 6.61 24.01
C ILE A 36 37.95 7.25 23.76
N ILE A 37 37.82 8.57 23.99
CA ILE A 37 36.55 9.29 23.77
C ILE A 37 36.18 9.26 22.29
N LEU A 38 37.12 9.61 21.40
CA LEU A 38 36.90 9.61 19.95
C LEU A 38 36.52 8.22 19.46
N LYS A 39 37.20 7.18 19.95
CA LYS A 39 36.88 5.80 19.57
C LYS A 39 35.50 5.36 20.07
N GLY A 40 35.13 5.78 21.29
CA GLY A 40 33.79 5.56 21.83
C GLY A 40 32.70 6.24 20.99
N GLN A 41 32.91 7.49 20.59
CA GLN A 41 31.99 8.24 19.73
C GLN A 41 31.85 7.60 18.35
N GLU A 42 32.97 7.23 17.74
CA GLU A 42 33.02 6.60 16.42
C GLU A 42 32.26 5.26 16.40
N ASN A 43 32.49 4.42 17.42
CA ASN A 43 31.72 3.18 17.61
C ASN A 43 30.21 3.46 17.82
N HIS A 44 29.85 4.48 18.60
CA HIS A 44 28.45 4.85 18.81
C HIS A 44 27.76 5.31 17.51
N PHE A 45 28.44 6.10 16.68
CA PHE A 45 27.92 6.50 15.37
C PHE A 45 27.75 5.30 14.42
N ARG A 46 28.71 4.37 14.38
CA ARG A 46 28.55 3.12 13.60
C ARG A 46 27.32 2.33 14.06
N HIS A 47 27.14 2.20 15.38
CA HIS A 47 26.00 1.48 15.93
C HIS A 47 24.67 2.14 15.55
N LEU A 48 24.59 3.47 15.69
CA LEU A 48 23.41 4.24 15.30
C LEU A 48 23.09 4.10 13.80
N ASP A 49 24.09 4.13 12.91
CA ASP A 49 23.86 3.91 11.46
C ASP A 49 23.29 2.52 11.19
N VAL A 50 23.80 1.49 11.86
CA VAL A 50 23.29 0.12 11.73
C VAL A 50 21.86 0.00 12.25
N GLU A 51 21.55 0.56 13.43
CA GLU A 51 20.21 0.55 14.01
C GLU A 51 19.20 1.29 13.12
N LEU A 52 19.56 2.49 12.65
CA LEU A 52 18.70 3.27 11.76
C LEU A 52 18.43 2.53 10.45
N ARG A 53 19.44 1.86 9.87
CA ARG A 53 19.24 1.03 8.68
C ARG A 53 18.29 -0.14 8.95
N GLN A 54 18.43 -0.80 10.10
CA GLN A 54 17.56 -1.90 10.49
C GLN A 54 16.11 -1.43 10.71
N GLU A 55 15.91 -0.30 11.39
CA GLU A 55 14.59 0.31 11.56
C GLU A 55 13.96 0.69 10.22
N MET A 56 14.74 1.27 9.29
CA MET A 56 14.26 1.58 7.95
C MET A 56 13.84 0.32 7.17
N ILE A 57 14.60 -0.77 7.28
CA ILE A 57 14.25 -2.05 6.66
C ILE A 57 12.97 -2.61 7.27
N ALA A 58 12.88 -2.64 8.61
CA ALA A 58 11.70 -3.13 9.32
C ALA A 58 10.44 -2.31 8.99
N LEU A 59 10.57 -0.99 8.92
CA LEU A 59 9.47 -0.10 8.51
C LEU A 59 9.03 -0.38 7.07
N ARG A 60 9.99 -0.57 6.16
CA ARG A 60 9.69 -0.92 4.76
C ARG A 60 8.94 -2.24 4.67
N GLU A 61 9.39 -3.28 5.40
CA GLU A 61 8.71 -4.58 5.41
C GLU A 61 7.29 -4.48 5.99
N ASP A 62 7.08 -3.70 7.05
CA ASP A 62 5.74 -3.46 7.59
C ASP A 62 4.85 -2.73 6.59
N MET A 63 5.39 -1.71 5.91
CA MET A 63 4.68 -1.01 4.83
C MET A 63 4.27 -1.98 3.72
N ASP A 64 5.19 -2.81 3.23
CA ASP A 64 4.91 -3.79 2.16
C ASP A 64 3.78 -4.75 2.59
N ARG A 65 3.81 -5.28 3.82
CA ARG A 65 2.73 -6.13 4.34
C ARG A 65 1.39 -5.41 4.42
N ARG A 66 1.39 -4.13 4.81
CA ARG A 66 0.16 -3.32 4.87
C ARG A 66 -0.38 -3.03 3.49
N PHE A 67 0.49 -2.79 2.50
CA PHE A 67 0.07 -2.63 1.10
C PHE A 67 -0.54 -3.92 0.54
N GLU A 68 0.05 -5.08 0.80
CA GLU A 68 -0.55 -6.37 0.40
C GLU A 68 -1.94 -6.59 1.01
N GLN A 69 -2.17 -6.16 2.25
CA GLN A 69 -3.50 -6.21 2.87
C GLN A 69 -4.49 -5.27 2.20
N VAL A 70 -4.03 -4.08 1.77
CA VAL A 70 -4.83 -3.13 1.01
C VAL A 70 -5.21 -3.72 -0.34
N ASP A 71 -4.27 -4.32 -1.06
CA ASP A 71 -4.52 -4.97 -2.36
C ASP A 71 -5.58 -6.08 -2.24
N LYS A 72 -5.47 -6.95 -1.23
CA LYS A 72 -6.49 -7.99 -0.95
C LYS A 72 -7.88 -7.40 -0.68
N ARG A 73 -7.96 -6.24 -0.04
CA ARG A 73 -9.25 -5.57 0.18
C ARG A 73 -9.79 -4.97 -1.11
N PHE A 74 -8.94 -4.44 -1.98
CA PHE A 74 -9.35 -3.95 -3.29
C PHE A 74 -9.87 -5.07 -4.18
N GLU A 75 -9.23 -6.23 -4.21
CA GLU A 75 -9.75 -7.42 -4.93
C GLU A 75 -11.15 -7.83 -4.44
N GLN A 76 -11.40 -7.75 -3.12
CA GLN A 76 -12.73 -8.04 -2.58
C GLN A 76 -13.78 -6.99 -2.99
N VAL A 77 -13.38 -5.73 -3.07
CA VAL A 77 -14.23 -4.64 -3.53
C VAL A 77 -14.57 -4.83 -5.01
N GLU A 78 -13.59 -5.18 -5.85
CA GLU A 78 -13.78 -5.46 -7.27
C GLU A 78 -14.79 -6.59 -7.49
N LYS A 79 -14.66 -7.71 -6.78
CA LYS A 79 -15.65 -8.80 -6.82
C LYS A 79 -17.06 -8.38 -6.44
N ARG A 80 -17.22 -7.43 -5.51
CA ARG A 80 -18.53 -6.90 -5.14
C ARG A 80 -19.09 -6.00 -6.23
N PHE A 81 -18.24 -5.19 -6.88
CA PHE A 81 -18.66 -4.38 -8.03
C PHE A 81 -19.10 -5.26 -9.20
N GLU A 82 -18.37 -6.34 -9.52
CA GLU A 82 -18.80 -7.30 -10.55
C GLU A 82 -20.19 -7.91 -10.25
N GLN A 83 -20.50 -8.19 -8.97
CA GLN A 83 -21.83 -8.67 -8.57
C GLN A 83 -22.90 -7.59 -8.75
N VAL A 84 -22.57 -6.35 -8.40
CA VAL A 84 -23.46 -5.19 -8.59
C VAL A 84 -23.74 -4.98 -10.08
N ASP A 85 -22.74 -5.06 -10.93
CA ASP A 85 -22.90 -4.93 -12.39
C ASP A 85 -23.84 -6.00 -12.95
N LYS A 86 -23.66 -7.27 -12.54
CA LYS A 86 -24.58 -8.36 -12.92
C LYS A 86 -26.03 -8.11 -12.47
N HIS A 87 -26.22 -7.57 -11.26
CA HIS A 87 -27.55 -7.20 -10.79
C HIS A 87 -28.16 -6.07 -11.62
N PHE A 88 -27.38 -5.06 -12.00
CA PHE A 88 -27.84 -3.98 -12.87
C PHE A 88 -28.19 -4.47 -14.28
N GLU A 89 -27.41 -5.40 -14.85
CA GLU A 89 -27.73 -6.05 -16.13
C GLU A 89 -29.09 -6.77 -16.04
N ALA A 90 -29.30 -7.58 -15.00
CA ALA A 90 -30.56 -8.28 -14.79
C ALA A 90 -31.76 -7.32 -14.65
N ILE A 91 -31.62 -6.24 -13.87
CA ILE A 91 -32.66 -5.21 -13.74
C ILE A 91 -32.94 -4.54 -15.10
N THR A 92 -31.90 -4.26 -15.88
CA THR A 92 -32.06 -3.64 -17.21
C THR A 92 -32.84 -4.55 -18.16
N ASP A 93 -32.56 -5.86 -18.12
CA ASP A 93 -33.28 -6.85 -18.91
C ASP A 93 -34.74 -7.00 -18.47
N GLU A 94 -35.02 -7.02 -17.16
CA GLU A 94 -36.39 -7.03 -16.63
C GLU A 94 -37.17 -5.78 -17.07
N ILE A 95 -36.57 -4.60 -16.99
CA ILE A 95 -37.18 -3.34 -17.45
C ILE A 95 -37.49 -3.41 -18.96
N LYS A 96 -36.57 -3.95 -19.76
CA LYS A 96 -36.78 -4.12 -21.20
C LYS A 96 -37.95 -5.07 -21.51
N GLN A 97 -38.06 -6.18 -20.78
CA GLN A 97 -39.17 -7.12 -20.92
C GLN A 97 -40.50 -6.47 -20.51
N ILE A 98 -40.52 -5.71 -19.42
CA ILE A 98 -41.70 -4.95 -18.98
C ILE A 98 -42.14 -3.99 -20.09
N TYR A 99 -41.22 -3.21 -20.64
CA TYR A 99 -41.51 -2.27 -21.72
C TYR A 99 -42.14 -2.96 -22.95
N GLN A 100 -41.59 -4.10 -23.36
CA GLN A 100 -42.13 -4.90 -24.47
C GLN A 100 -43.53 -5.45 -24.19
N SER A 101 -43.76 -5.94 -22.96
CA SER A 101 -45.06 -6.49 -22.56
C SER A 101 -46.15 -5.41 -22.52
N ILE A 102 -45.82 -4.23 -21.96
CA ILE A 102 -46.71 -3.06 -21.93
C ILE A 102 -47.05 -2.63 -23.34
N ASN A 103 -46.05 -2.44 -24.21
CA ASN A 103 -46.29 -2.00 -25.58
C ASN A 103 -47.21 -2.98 -26.32
N THR A 104 -46.96 -4.28 -26.18
CA THR A 104 -47.80 -5.32 -26.78
C THR A 104 -49.25 -5.27 -26.27
N GLN A 105 -49.45 -5.04 -24.97
CA GLN A 105 -50.79 -4.86 -24.39
C GLN A 105 -51.47 -3.58 -24.89
N THR A 106 -50.74 -2.47 -25.01
CA THR A 106 -51.24 -1.20 -25.55
C THR A 106 -51.78 -1.36 -26.97
N TRP A 107 -51.05 -2.05 -27.86
CA TRP A 107 -51.52 -2.33 -29.22
C TRP A 107 -52.82 -3.16 -29.26
N LYS A 108 -52.94 -4.16 -28.39
CA LYS A 108 -54.18 -4.96 -28.26
C LYS A 108 -55.37 -4.10 -27.84
N MET A 109 -55.18 -3.21 -26.85
CA MET A 109 -56.24 -2.31 -26.40
C MET A 109 -56.66 -1.31 -27.49
N ILE A 110 -55.70 -0.71 -28.19
CA ILE A 110 -55.98 0.21 -29.31
C ILE A 110 -56.80 -0.50 -30.39
N GLY A 111 -56.42 -1.73 -30.76
CA GLY A 111 -57.16 -2.53 -31.74
C GLY A 111 -58.59 -2.86 -31.28
N ALA A 112 -58.77 -3.26 -30.02
CA ALA A 112 -60.09 -3.57 -29.46
C ALA A 112 -61.00 -2.32 -29.41
N ILE A 113 -60.47 -1.18 -28.96
CA ILE A 113 -61.21 0.09 -28.94
C ILE A 113 -61.61 0.49 -30.37
N GLY A 114 -60.70 0.39 -31.33
CA GLY A 114 -60.99 0.67 -32.74
C GLY A 114 -62.10 -0.21 -33.31
N LEU A 115 -62.09 -1.51 -33.00
CA LEU A 115 -63.15 -2.45 -33.37
C LEU A 115 -64.51 -2.07 -32.77
N ILE A 116 -64.55 -1.72 -31.47
CA ILE A 116 -65.78 -1.30 -30.80
C ILE A 116 -66.36 -0.03 -31.47
N VAL A 117 -65.52 0.95 -31.77
CA VAL A 117 -65.94 2.19 -32.46
C VAL A 117 -66.49 1.91 -33.86
N LEU A 118 -65.87 1.01 -34.62
CA LEU A 118 -66.33 0.62 -35.96
C LEU A 118 -67.67 -0.12 -35.93
N LEU A 119 -67.86 -1.03 -34.97
CA LEU A 119 -69.12 -1.75 -34.80
C LEU A 119 -70.27 -0.82 -34.41
N GLY A 120 -70.01 0.17 -33.54
CA GLY A 120 -71.00 1.19 -33.20
C GLY A 120 -71.51 1.97 -34.42
N LYS A 121 -70.60 2.36 -35.32
CA LYS A 121 -70.95 3.04 -36.58
C LYS A 121 -71.74 2.19 -37.58
N LEU A 122 -71.77 0.87 -37.43
CA LEU A 122 -72.49 -0.04 -38.33
C LEU A 122 -73.94 -0.27 -37.89
N ILE A 123 -74.25 0.04 -36.62
CA ILE A 123 -75.57 -0.16 -36.01
C ILE A 123 -76.39 1.13 -36.03
N GLU A 124 -75.74 2.29 -36.16
CA GLU A 124 -76.34 3.58 -36.51
C GLU A 124 -76.63 3.70 -38.02
#